data_AF-A0A3N2FX45-F1
#
_entry.id   AF-A0A3N2FX45-F1
#
_cell.length_a   1.000
_cell.length_b   1.000
_cell.length_c   1.000
_cell.angle_alpha   90.00
_cell.angle_beta   90.00
_cell.angle_gamma   90.00
#
_symmetry.space_group_name_H-M   'P 1'
#
loop_
_entity.id
_entity.type
_entity.pdbx_description
1 polymer ?
#
loop_
_entity_poly.entity_id
_entity_poly.type
_entity_poly.pdbx_seq_one_letter_code
_entity_poly.pdbx_strand_id
1 'polypeptide(L)' 'MAEAMTDRYEPQFGWAFSRWHRYFAWRPIQTVDRGWVWLRMVNRRRIQKHDYLSGGADFWFQHAIDIAR' A
#
# COMPACT_ATOMS: atom_id res chain seq x y z
N MET A 1 -18.68 -5.27 19.15
CA MET A 1 -17.22 -5.14 18.88
C MET A 1 -17.04 -5.50 17.42
N ALA A 2 -16.87 -4.50 16.54
CA ALA A 2 -16.62 -4.78 15.12
C ALA A 2 -15.27 -5.48 15.02
N GLU A 3 -15.25 -6.69 14.49
CA GLU A 3 -14.04 -7.41 14.13
C GLU A 3 -13.24 -6.47 13.22
N ALA A 4 -12.09 -5.99 13.71
CA ALA A 4 -11.20 -5.19 12.89
C ALA A 4 -10.75 -6.13 11.77
N MET A 5 -11.39 -6.04 10.61
CA MET A 5 -10.96 -6.71 9.38
C MET A 5 -9.50 -6.35 9.20
N THR A 6 -8.60 -7.25 9.59
CA THR A 6 -7.17 -7.09 9.41
C THR A 6 -6.96 -6.78 7.94
N ASP A 7 -6.44 -5.60 7.64
CA ASP A 7 -6.16 -5.22 6.26
C ASP A 7 -5.14 -6.22 5.73
N ARG A 8 -5.59 -7.07 4.79
CA ARG A 8 -4.80 -8.18 4.24
C ARG A 8 -3.41 -7.74 3.74
N TYR A 9 -3.24 -6.46 3.43
CA TYR A 9 -2.02 -5.90 2.89
C TYR A 9 -1.32 -4.92 3.83
N GLU A 10 -1.66 -4.93 5.13
CA GLU A 10 -0.94 -4.16 6.13
C GLU A 10 0.52 -4.66 6.23
N PRO A 11 1.52 -3.78 5.98
CA PRO A 11 2.91 -4.19 6.02
C PRO A 11 3.40 -4.36 7.47
N GLN A 12 4.34 -5.28 7.69
CA GLN A 12 4.88 -5.54 9.04
C GLN A 12 5.67 -4.36 9.64
N PHE A 13 6.18 -3.45 8.80
CA PHE A 13 7.07 -2.37 9.21
C PHE A 13 6.38 -0.99 9.24
N GLY A 14 5.07 -0.94 9.05
CA GLY A 14 4.35 0.32 9.08
C GLY A 14 2.84 0.14 8.99
N TRP A 15 2.12 1.22 9.27
CA TRP A 15 0.66 1.25 9.23
C TRP A 15 0.13 2.06 8.05
N ALA A 16 -1.09 1.74 7.63
CA ALA A 16 -1.75 2.48 6.56
C ALA A 16 -2.12 3.91 7.02
N PHE A 17 -1.34 4.91 6.58
CA PHE A 17 -1.60 6.32 6.87
C PHE A 17 -2.75 6.89 6.03
N SER A 18 -2.93 6.39 4.81
CA SER A 18 -4.03 6.80 3.93
C SER A 18 -4.87 5.63 3.47
N ARG A 19 -6.14 5.92 3.14
CA ARG A 19 -7.00 4.98 2.40
C ARG A 19 -6.45 4.73 0.99
N TRP A 20 -6.89 3.63 0.38
CA TRP A 20 -6.63 3.31 -1.01
C TRP A 20 -7.34 4.30 -1.94
N HIS A 21 -6.60 4.83 -2.91
CA HIS A 21 -7.13 5.72 -3.94
C HIS A 21 -6.62 5.31 -5.33
N ARG A 22 -7.34 5.70 -6.39
CA ARG A 22 -6.95 5.34 -7.75
C ARG A 22 -5.70 6.10 -8.19
N TYR A 23 -4.84 5.41 -8.91
CA TYR A 23 -3.61 5.95 -9.47
C TYR A 23 -3.28 5.22 -10.78
N PHE A 24 -2.82 5.97 -11.78
CA PHE A 24 -2.40 5.40 -13.05
C PHE A 24 -0.89 5.10 -13.01
N ALA A 25 -0.52 3.84 -13.19
CA ALA A 25 0.87 3.37 -13.16
C ALA A 25 1.60 3.71 -14.45
N TRP A 26 2.00 4.99 -14.60
CA TRP A 26 2.71 5.49 -15.78
C TRP A 26 4.14 4.95 -15.92
N ARG A 27 4.71 4.39 -14.86
CA ARG A 27 5.98 3.64 -14.84
C ARG A 27 5.77 2.23 -14.29
N PRO A 28 6.71 1.29 -14.52
CA PRO A 28 6.69 -0.01 -13.86
C PRO A 28 6.63 0.18 -12.34
N ILE A 29 5.66 -0.47 -11.70
CA ILE A 29 5.44 -0.41 -10.26
C ILE A 29 5.19 -1.82 -9.74
N GLN A 30 5.78 -2.13 -8.59
CA GLN A 30 5.51 -3.36 -7.88
C GLN A 30 4.23 -3.23 -7.04
N THR A 31 3.32 -4.17 -7.23
CA THR A 31 2.09 -4.34 -6.45
C THR A 31 2.25 -5.46 -5.45
N VAL A 32 1.51 -5.38 -4.34
CA VAL A 32 1.57 -6.38 -3.26
C VAL A 32 0.86 -7.70 -3.60
N ASP A 33 0.01 -7.69 -4.63
CA ASP A 33 -0.87 -8.79 -5.00
C ASP A 33 -0.50 -9.43 -6.35
N ARG A 34 -0.17 -8.62 -7.36
CA ARG A 34 0.01 -9.07 -8.75
C ARG A 34 1.43 -8.88 -9.29
N GLY A 35 2.39 -8.49 -8.45
CA GLY A 35 3.78 -8.25 -8.86
C GLY A 35 3.95 -6.95 -9.67
N TRP A 36 4.85 -6.95 -10.65
CA TRP A 36 5.14 -5.76 -11.45
C TRP A 36 4.06 -5.49 -12.48
N VAL A 37 3.61 -4.23 -12.55
CA VAL A 37 2.60 -3.77 -13.50
C VAL A 37 3.01 -2.45 -14.13
N TRP A 38 2.52 -2.18 -15.34
CA TRP A 38 2.79 -0.96 -16.08
C TRP A 38 1.58 -0.57 -16.96
N LEU A 39 1.40 0.74 -17.19
CA LEU A 39 0.37 1.34 -18.06
C LEU A 39 -1.07 0.89 -17.76
N ARG A 40 -1.42 0.82 -16.47
CA ARG A 40 -2.79 0.49 -16.02
C ARG A 40 -3.19 1.23 -14.75
N MET A 41 -4.49 1.27 -14.48
CA MET A 41 -5.02 1.79 -13.23
C MET A 41 -4.82 0.80 -12.09
N VAL A 42 -4.30 1.30 -10.96
CA VAL A 42 -4.06 0.58 -9.72
C VAL A 42 -4.65 1.35 -8.53
N ASN A 43 -4.74 0.69 -7.38
CA ASN A 43 -4.98 1.35 -6.11
C ASN A 43 -3.62 1.69 -5.48
N ARG A 44 -3.50 2.89 -4.91
CA ARG A 44 -2.33 3.38 -4.19
C ARG A 44 -2.73 3.86 -2.80
N ARG A 45 -1.88 3.62 -1.81
CA ARG A 45 -1.96 4.26 -0.50
C ARG A 45 -0.58 4.65 0.02
N ARG A 46 -0.55 5.52 1.02
CA ARG A 46 0.66 5.89 1.75
C ARG A 46 0.74 5.09 3.05
N ILE A 47 1.91 4.50 3.28
CA ILE A 47 2.27 3.82 4.51
C ILE A 47 3.22 4.72 5.29
N GLN A 48 3.06 4.74 6.61
CA GLN A 48 4.01 5.35 7.52
C GLN A 48 4.72 4.25 8.30
N LYS A 49 6.05 4.35 8.40
CA LYS A 49 6.90 3.47 9.19
C LYS A 49 6.52 3.53 10.67
N HIS A 50 6.64 2.43 11.41
CA HIS A 50 6.46 2.49 12.85
C HIS A 50 7.51 3.38 13.55
N ASP A 51 7.08 4.13 14.56
CA ASP A 51 7.90 5.15 15.23
C ASP A 51 9.14 4.57 15.94
N TYR A 52 9.09 3.29 16.34
CA TYR A 52 10.23 2.61 16.99
C TYR A 52 11.30 2.12 16.00
N LEU A 53 11.04 2.18 14.68
CA LEU A 53 11.99 1.76 13.65
C LEU A 53 12.85 2.96 13.21
N SER A 54 14.17 2.85 13.37
CA SER A 54 15.13 3.86 12.92
C SER A 54 15.68 3.55 11.52
N GLY A 55 15.99 4.60 10.75
CA GLY A 55 16.59 4.50 9.42
C GLY A 55 15.60 4.28 8.28
N GLY A 56 16.08 4.37 7.03
CA GLY A 56 15.23 4.25 5.84
C GLY A 56 14.21 5.39 5.67
N ALA A 57 13.26 5.21 4.76
CA ALA A 57 12.20 6.20 4.52
C ALA A 57 11.10 6.12 5.59
N ASP A 58 10.60 7.26 6.05
CA ASP A 58 9.48 7.31 7.02
C ASP A 58 8.13 7.03 6.37
N PHE A 59 8.04 7.20 5.05
CA PHE A 59 6.83 6.94 4.29
C PHE A 59 7.16 6.29 2.94
N TRP A 60 6.27 5.42 2.48
CA TRP A 60 6.34 4.87 1.13
C TRP A 60 4.94 4.65 0.54
N PHE A 61 4.90 4.45 -0.78
CA PHE A 61 3.67 4.10 -1.48
C PHE A 61 3.53 2.59 -1.59
N GLN A 62 2.35 2.09 -1.26
CA GLN A 62 1.94 0.71 -1.51
C GLN A 62 0.92 0.70 -2.65
N HIS A 63 0.98 -0.32 -3.50
CA HIS A 63 0.13 -0.45 -4.68
C HIS A 63 -0.53 -1.83 -4.73
N ALA A 64 -1.77 -1.90 -5.21
CA ALA A 64 -2.52 -3.14 -5.38
C ALA A 64 -3.51 -3.05 -6.54
N ILE A 65 -3.90 -4.19 -7.11
CA ILE A 65 -4.91 -4.29 -8.18
C ILE A 65 -6.26 -4.70 -7.62
N ASP A 66 -6.30 -5.77 -6.84
CA ASP A 66 -7.50 -6.53 -6.48
C ASP A 66 -8.13 -6.09 -5.14
N ILE A 67 -7.78 -4.91 -4.64
CA ILE A 67 -8.40 -4.37 -3.43
C ILE A 67 -9.82 -3.90 -3.76
N ALA A 68 -10.79 -4.61 -3.20
CA ALA A 68 -12.19 -4.22 -3.17
C ALA A 68 -12.35 -2.96 -2.30
N ARG A 69 -13.26 -2.10 -2.72
CA ARG A 69 -13.62 -0.85 -2.01
C ARG A 69 -14.35 -1.14 -0.71
#